data_AF-A0A2W5Z6V2-F1
#
_entry.id   AF-A0A2W5Z6V2-F1
#
_cell.length_a   1.000
_cell.length_b   1.000
_cell.length_c   1.000
_cell.angle_alpha   90.00
_cell.angle_beta   90.00
_cell.angle_gamma   90.00
#
_symmetry.space_group_name_H-M   'P 1'
#
loop_
_entity.id
_entity.type
_entity.pdbx_description
1 polymer ?
#
loop_
_entity_poly.entity_id
_entity_poly.type
_entity_poly.pdbx_seq_one_letter_code
_entity_poly.pdbx_strand_id
1 'polypeptide(L)'
;MSMLSGCGSGSGQPTNISYRQIGICKGFESASGPVTSKPDEGYAFFKIETVDNTKSNKAFAFDPKLLYVDQTTPQQRAKQLWEWDRHFASTDSRIPKNLGISLAPEKMIPAGGKLDVNSFVVIPLGVNNPSGGPEANKLAFDLLHDSGNSENTASGQIRVSEGIVFTKTNAADTKWTVAENCKELTFK
;
A
#
# COMPACT_ATOMS: atom_id res chain seq x y z
N MET A 1 -26.58 -3.82 -45.76
CA MET A 1 -25.56 -3.01 -45.05
C MET A 1 -25.82 -3.17 -43.57
N SER A 2 -25.23 -4.19 -42.95
CA SER A 2 -25.32 -4.41 -41.51
C SER A 2 -24.17 -3.66 -40.87
N MET A 3 -24.48 -2.57 -40.15
CA MET A 3 -23.51 -1.88 -39.31
C MET A 3 -23.27 -2.75 -38.07
N LEU A 4 -22.11 -3.41 -38.04
CA LEU A 4 -21.57 -4.02 -36.82
C LEU A 4 -21.25 -2.87 -35.85
N SER A 5 -22.11 -2.69 -34.85
CA SER A 5 -21.85 -1.83 -33.71
C SER A 5 -20.59 -2.34 -32.99
N GLY A 6 -19.46 -1.69 -33.25
CA GLY A 6 -18.23 -1.95 -32.55
C GLY A 6 -18.44 -1.70 -31.05
N CYS A 7 -18.25 -2.75 -30.25
CA CYS A 7 -17.97 -2.64 -28.83
C CYS A 7 -16.72 -1.78 -28.64
N GLY A 8 -16.90 -0.48 -28.42
CA GLY A 8 -15.85 0.40 -27.93
C GLY A 8 -15.67 0.22 -26.43
N SER A 9 -15.14 -0.92 -25.99
CA SER A 9 -14.60 -1.05 -24.63
C SER A 9 -13.32 -0.21 -24.58
N GLY A 10 -13.46 1.08 -24.22
CA GLY A 10 -12.34 2.00 -24.14
C GLY A 10 -11.21 1.42 -23.30
N SER A 11 -10.05 1.26 -23.93
CA SER A 11 -8.79 0.81 -23.34
C SER A 11 -8.18 1.93 -22.50
N GLY A 12 -8.81 2.27 -21.37
CA GLY A 12 -8.19 3.15 -20.38
C GLY A 12 -6.89 2.51 -19.85
N GLN A 13 -5.83 3.30 -19.67
CA GLN A 13 -4.65 2.82 -18.95
C GLN A 13 -4.99 2.69 -17.46
N PRO A 14 -4.34 1.76 -16.74
CA PRO A 14 -4.59 1.58 -15.32
C PRO A 14 -4.21 2.81 -14.49
N THR A 15 -4.87 2.95 -13.35
CA THR A 15 -4.54 3.92 -12.31
C THR A 15 -3.09 3.74 -11.85
N ASN A 16 -2.34 4.83 -11.70
CA ASN A 16 -1.01 4.82 -11.10
C ASN A 16 -1.05 5.36 -9.67
N ILE A 17 -0.48 4.62 -8.72
CA ILE A 17 -0.26 5.07 -7.34
C ILE A 17 1.24 5.31 -7.16
N SER A 18 1.61 6.57 -6.94
CA SER A 18 3.00 6.96 -6.62
C SER A 18 3.19 7.05 -5.12
N TYR A 19 4.28 6.48 -4.63
CA TYR A 19 4.54 6.39 -3.20
C TYR A 19 6.04 6.40 -2.87
N ARG A 20 6.33 6.73 -1.61
CA ARG A 20 7.66 6.58 -1.01
C ARG A 20 7.59 5.66 0.18
N GLN A 21 8.58 4.80 0.33
CA GLN A 21 8.83 4.15 1.61
C GLN A 21 9.64 5.11 2.48
N ILE A 22 9.08 5.53 3.61
CA ILE A 22 9.72 6.48 4.53
C ILE A 22 10.77 5.77 5.39
N GLY A 23 10.42 4.58 5.89
CA GLY A 23 11.27 3.80 6.76
C GLY A 23 10.46 2.82 7.60
N ILE A 24 11.15 2.17 8.54
CA ILE A 24 10.57 1.18 9.44
C ILE A 24 11.02 1.51 10.85
N CYS A 25 10.14 1.34 11.83
CA CYS A 25 10.46 1.52 13.24
C CYS A 25 9.93 0.38 14.11
N LYS A 26 10.50 0.22 15.31
CA LYS A 26 10.11 -0.80 16.30
C LYS A 26 8.98 -0.35 17.22
N GLY A 27 8.84 0.93 17.51
CA GLY A 27 7.81 1.37 18.43
C GLY A 27 7.50 2.85 18.45
N PHE A 28 6.40 3.21 19.11
CA PHE A 28 5.94 4.58 19.27
C PHE A 28 5.39 4.79 20.69
N GLU A 29 5.44 6.03 21.16
CA GLU A 29 4.80 6.42 22.41
C GLU A 29 3.30 6.57 22.23
N SER A 30 2.50 6.04 23.17
CA SER A 30 1.05 6.24 23.22
C SER A 30 0.61 6.83 24.57
N ALA A 31 -0.64 7.29 24.65
CA ALA A 31 -1.19 7.84 25.90
C ALA A 31 -1.18 6.82 27.07
N SER A 32 -1.18 5.51 26.77
CA SER A 32 -1.11 4.43 27.75
C SER A 32 0.31 3.91 28.00
N GLY A 33 1.34 4.53 27.40
CA GLY A 33 2.74 4.10 27.48
C GLY A 33 3.32 3.66 26.14
N PRO A 34 4.58 3.19 26.13
CA PRO A 34 5.28 2.78 24.92
C PRO A 34 4.62 1.54 24.28
N VAL A 35 4.49 1.57 22.96
CA VAL A 35 4.03 0.45 22.15
C VAL A 35 5.21 -0.03 21.30
N THR A 36 5.65 -1.26 21.53
CA THR A 36 6.79 -1.87 20.84
C THR A 36 6.34 -3.12 20.08
N SER A 37 6.80 -3.26 18.85
CA SER A 37 6.61 -4.46 18.03
C SER A 37 7.41 -5.64 18.60
N LYS A 38 7.08 -6.85 18.15
CA LYS A 38 7.89 -8.03 18.50
C LYS A 38 9.32 -7.91 17.93
N PRO A 39 10.30 -8.68 18.45
CA PRO A 39 11.70 -8.61 18.02
C PRO A 39 11.92 -8.65 16.50
N ASP A 40 11.15 -9.44 15.76
CA ASP A 40 11.26 -9.59 14.30
C ASP A 40 10.20 -8.83 13.50
N GLU A 41 9.40 -7.97 14.14
CA GLU A 41 8.34 -7.18 13.52
C GLU A 41 8.65 -5.68 13.55
N GLY A 42 8.01 -4.89 12.70
CA GLY A 42 8.13 -3.44 12.71
C GLY A 42 6.95 -2.77 12.00
N TYR A 43 6.90 -1.45 12.10
CA TYR A 43 5.92 -0.63 11.41
C TYR A 43 6.59 0.03 10.22
N ALA A 44 6.25 -0.40 9.00
CA ALA A 44 6.70 0.23 7.77
C ALA A 44 5.78 1.39 7.40
N PHE A 45 6.37 2.55 7.11
CA PHE A 45 5.62 3.75 6.73
C PHE A 45 5.81 4.02 5.24
N PHE A 46 4.69 4.19 4.54
CA PHE A 46 4.69 4.61 3.16
C PHE A 46 3.91 5.92 3.02
N LYS A 47 4.48 6.91 2.34
CA LYS A 47 3.78 8.14 1.95
C LYS A 47 3.17 7.88 0.58
N ILE A 48 1.84 7.92 0.51
CA ILE A 48 1.12 7.94 -0.76
C ILE A 48 1.15 9.37 -1.26
N GLU A 49 1.80 9.59 -2.38
CA GLU A 49 2.01 10.92 -2.94
C GLU A 49 0.82 11.28 -3.82
N THR A 50 0.54 10.44 -4.82
CA THR A 50 -0.54 10.69 -5.79
C THR A 50 -1.26 9.42 -6.19
N VAL A 51 -2.56 9.55 -6.46
CA VAL A 51 -3.36 8.56 -7.20
C VAL A 51 -3.78 9.20 -8.52
N ASP A 52 -3.19 8.73 -9.60
CA ASP A 52 -3.38 9.24 -10.96
C ASP A 52 -4.27 8.30 -11.76
N ASN A 53 -5.50 8.74 -12.00
CA ASN A 53 -6.52 8.06 -12.79
C ASN A 53 -6.80 8.81 -14.11
N THR A 54 -5.89 9.70 -14.53
CA THR A 54 -6.10 10.62 -15.67
C THR A 54 -6.25 9.90 -17.01
N LYS A 55 -5.66 8.71 -17.13
CA LYS A 55 -5.69 7.91 -18.36
C LYS A 55 -6.73 6.79 -18.35
N SER A 56 -7.49 6.66 -17.26
CA SER A 56 -8.57 5.69 -17.12
C SER A 56 -9.89 6.33 -17.53
N ASN A 57 -10.74 5.53 -18.19
CA ASN A 57 -12.12 5.88 -18.50
C ASN A 57 -13.12 5.43 -17.41
N LYS A 58 -12.64 4.85 -16.31
CA LYS A 58 -13.45 4.41 -15.17
C LYS A 58 -13.06 5.18 -13.91
N ALA A 59 -14.03 5.42 -13.03
CA ALA A 59 -13.72 5.90 -11.69
C ALA A 59 -12.95 4.82 -10.92
N PHE A 60 -12.06 5.26 -10.03
CA PHE A 60 -11.27 4.41 -9.17
C PHE A 60 -11.64 4.65 -7.70
N ALA A 61 -11.95 3.59 -6.97
CA ALA A 61 -12.19 3.63 -5.54
C ALA A 61 -10.89 3.33 -4.80
N PHE A 62 -10.19 4.38 -4.37
CA PHE A 62 -8.99 4.23 -3.56
C PHE A 62 -9.38 3.89 -2.12
N ASP A 63 -9.06 2.67 -1.71
CA ASP A 63 -9.20 2.21 -0.32
C ASP A 63 -7.82 1.80 0.22
N PRO A 64 -7.21 2.62 1.10
CA PRO A 64 -5.92 2.32 1.69
C PRO A 64 -5.85 1.00 2.45
N LYS A 65 -6.98 0.46 2.94
CA LYS A 65 -7.02 -0.82 3.66
C LYS A 65 -6.72 -2.01 2.76
N LEU A 66 -6.87 -1.85 1.45
CA LEU A 66 -6.52 -2.86 0.46
C LEU A 66 -5.04 -2.81 0.08
N LEU A 67 -4.29 -1.83 0.58
CA LEU A 67 -2.85 -1.76 0.36
C LEU A 67 -2.13 -2.73 1.30
N TYR A 68 -1.19 -3.50 0.75
CA TYR A 68 -0.44 -4.49 1.50
C TYR A 68 1.00 -4.64 1.02
N VAL A 69 1.81 -5.27 1.87
CA VAL A 69 3.13 -5.79 1.52
C VAL A 69 3.06 -7.32 1.49
N ASP A 70 3.63 -7.90 0.44
CA ASP A 70 3.72 -9.35 0.27
C ASP A 70 5.08 -9.89 0.72
N GLN A 71 5.10 -10.63 1.84
CA GLN A 71 6.29 -11.29 2.36
C GLN A 71 6.34 -12.79 2.02
N THR A 72 5.50 -13.25 1.11
CA THR A 72 5.44 -14.66 0.70
C THR A 72 6.69 -15.06 -0.09
N THR A 73 7.37 -16.13 0.33
CA THR A 73 8.50 -16.73 -0.41
C THR A 73 8.06 -17.39 -1.72
N PRO A 74 8.97 -17.55 -2.71
CA PRO A 74 8.66 -18.31 -3.93
C PRO A 74 8.15 -19.73 -3.67
N GLN A 75 8.70 -20.42 -2.65
CA GLN A 75 8.29 -21.77 -2.27
C GLN A 75 6.89 -21.81 -1.66
N GLN A 76 6.53 -20.79 -0.88
CA GLN A 76 5.17 -20.63 -0.36
C GLN A 76 4.19 -20.31 -1.49
N ARG A 77 4.56 -19.42 -2.44
CA ARG A 77 3.70 -19.11 -3.61
C ARG A 77 3.35 -20.32 -4.46
N ALA A 78 4.21 -21.33 -4.51
CA ALA A 78 3.98 -22.57 -5.24
C ALA A 78 2.98 -23.53 -4.55
N LYS A 79 2.65 -23.30 -3.27
CA LYS A 79 1.62 -24.05 -2.53
C LYS A 79 0.37 -23.17 -2.45
N GLN A 80 -0.84 -23.75 -2.52
CA GLN A 80 -2.09 -22.97 -2.43
C GLN A 80 -2.06 -22.07 -1.17
N LEU A 81 -1.96 -20.76 -1.40
CA LEU A 81 -1.67 -19.77 -0.39
C LEU A 81 -2.89 -19.52 0.49
N TRP A 82 -2.69 -19.58 1.80
CA TRP A 82 -3.56 -18.91 2.74
C TRP A 82 -2.95 -17.51 2.98
N GLU A 83 -3.79 -16.49 3.18
CA GLU A 83 -3.48 -15.03 3.19
C GLU A 83 -2.42 -14.55 4.22
N TRP A 84 -1.74 -15.44 4.93
CA TRP A 84 -0.98 -15.14 6.15
C TRP A 84 0.25 -14.24 5.96
N ASP A 85 0.88 -14.23 4.79
CA ASP A 85 2.08 -13.43 4.51
C ASP A 85 1.77 -12.10 3.78
N ARG A 86 0.48 -11.76 3.65
CA ARG A 86 0.03 -10.45 3.18
C ARG A 86 -0.20 -9.54 4.38
N HIS A 87 0.60 -8.50 4.49
CA HIS A 87 0.52 -7.53 5.58
C HIS A 87 -0.22 -6.28 5.10
N PHE A 88 -1.46 -6.11 5.53
CA PHE A 88 -2.31 -4.99 5.14
C PHE A 88 -2.06 -3.72 5.94
N ALA A 89 -2.45 -2.58 5.38
CA ALA A 89 -2.43 -1.30 6.05
C ALA A 89 -3.23 -1.32 7.36
N SER A 90 -2.59 -0.85 8.43
CA SER A 90 -3.19 -0.72 9.74
C SER A 90 -4.20 0.41 9.78
N THR A 91 -5.29 0.19 10.52
CA THR A 91 -6.30 1.19 10.87
C THR A 91 -6.08 1.77 12.27
N ASP A 92 -4.95 1.45 12.92
CA ASP A 92 -4.63 1.93 14.26
C ASP A 92 -4.39 3.45 14.26
N SER A 93 -5.36 4.18 14.77
CA SER A 93 -5.33 5.64 14.87
C SER A 93 -4.33 6.18 15.91
N ARG A 94 -3.76 5.34 16.77
CA ARG A 94 -2.78 5.77 17.78
C ARG A 94 -1.48 6.21 17.11
N ILE A 95 -1.03 5.49 16.09
CA ILE A 95 0.21 5.80 15.36
C ILE A 95 0.16 7.20 14.74
N PRO A 96 -0.80 7.54 13.85
CA PRO A 96 -0.85 8.85 13.23
C PRO A 96 -1.01 9.98 14.24
N LYS A 97 -1.82 9.77 15.29
CA LYS A 97 -2.02 10.74 16.37
C LYS A 97 -0.73 11.09 17.11
N ASN A 98 0.09 10.09 17.43
CA ASN A 98 1.33 10.31 18.20
C ASN A 98 2.49 10.84 17.35
N LEU A 99 2.46 10.62 16.03
CA LEU A 99 3.48 11.08 15.11
C LEU A 99 3.11 12.41 14.41
N GLY A 100 1.88 12.89 14.59
CA GLY A 100 1.41 14.11 13.94
C GLY A 100 1.26 13.98 12.42
N ILE A 101 0.96 12.77 11.94
CA ILE A 101 0.75 12.48 10.52
C ILE A 101 -0.72 12.16 10.23
N SER A 102 -1.14 12.31 8.97
CA SER A 102 -2.47 11.91 8.52
C SER A 102 -2.40 10.59 7.75
N LEU A 103 -3.33 9.67 8.03
CA LEU A 103 -3.47 8.46 7.21
C LEU A 103 -4.16 8.80 5.89
N ALA A 104 -3.81 8.07 4.84
CA ALA A 104 -4.47 8.17 3.55
C ALA A 104 -5.98 7.91 3.71
N PRO A 105 -6.85 8.74 3.10
CA PRO A 105 -8.30 8.56 3.19
C PRO A 105 -8.81 7.60 2.13
N GLU A 106 -9.97 6.98 2.39
CA GLU A 106 -10.77 6.38 1.34
C GLU A 106 -11.35 7.48 0.43
N LYS A 107 -11.20 7.34 -0.89
CA LYS A 107 -11.71 8.35 -1.83
C LYS A 107 -12.05 7.76 -3.19
N MET A 108 -13.12 8.27 -3.79
CA MET A 108 -13.42 8.02 -5.18
C MET A 108 -12.71 9.06 -6.06
N ILE A 109 -11.91 8.58 -7.01
CA ILE A 109 -11.25 9.39 -8.02
C ILE A 109 -12.02 9.20 -9.33
N PRO A 110 -12.61 10.25 -9.91
CA PRO A 110 -13.37 10.12 -11.15
C PRO A 110 -12.48 9.66 -12.32
N ALA A 111 -13.09 9.15 -13.38
CA ALA A 111 -12.41 8.92 -14.65
C ALA A 111 -11.74 10.22 -15.13
N GLY A 112 -10.49 10.14 -15.61
CA GLY A 112 -9.71 11.33 -15.98
C GLY A 112 -9.21 12.16 -14.78
N GLY A 113 -9.50 11.74 -13.54
CA GLY A 113 -9.16 12.48 -12.33
C GLY A 113 -7.77 12.18 -11.78
N LYS A 114 -7.28 13.09 -10.93
CA LYS A 114 -6.05 12.91 -10.16
C LYS A 114 -6.26 13.41 -8.73
N LEU A 115 -5.60 12.75 -7.78
CA LEU A 115 -5.62 13.11 -6.38
C LEU A 115 -4.19 13.21 -5.85
N ASP A 116 -3.82 14.37 -5.32
CA ASP A 116 -2.63 14.52 -4.48
C ASP A 116 -3.01 14.10 -3.06
N VAL A 117 -2.52 12.94 -2.64
CA VAL A 117 -2.89 12.32 -1.36
C VAL A 117 -2.04 12.86 -0.23
N ASN A 118 -0.71 12.92 -0.43
CA ASN A 118 0.29 13.39 0.55
C ASN A 118 0.04 12.93 1.99
N SER A 119 -0.36 11.67 2.14
CA SER A 119 -0.77 11.07 3.41
C SER A 119 -0.16 9.67 3.53
N PHE A 120 -0.22 9.08 4.72
CA PHE A 120 0.57 7.89 5.03
C PHE A 120 -0.28 6.63 5.12
N VAL A 121 0.35 5.50 4.83
CA VAL A 121 -0.13 4.19 5.26
C VAL A 121 0.95 3.54 6.12
N VAL A 122 0.50 2.78 7.11
CA VAL A 122 1.38 2.10 8.06
C VAL A 122 1.09 0.62 7.96
N ILE A 123 2.11 -0.19 7.69
CA ILE A 123 1.96 -1.64 7.53
C ILE A 123 2.81 -2.34 8.60
N PRO A 124 2.19 -3.06 9.55
CA PRO A 124 2.91 -3.92 10.48
C PRO A 124 3.39 -5.17 9.74
N LEU A 125 4.70 -5.40 9.72
CA LEU A 125 5.32 -6.46 8.92
C LEU A 125 6.58 -7.02 9.60
N GLY A 126 7.07 -8.16 9.11
CA GLY A 126 8.33 -8.73 9.54
C GLY A 126 9.53 -7.97 8.96
N VAL A 127 10.52 -7.62 9.78
CA VAL A 127 11.75 -6.93 9.31
C VAL A 127 12.76 -7.88 8.68
N ASN A 128 12.54 -9.19 8.79
CA ASN A 128 13.29 -10.23 8.11
C ASN A 128 12.56 -10.66 6.84
N ASN A 129 12.44 -9.76 5.84
CA ASN A 129 11.65 -10.06 4.65
C ASN A 129 12.25 -11.21 3.84
N PRO A 130 11.59 -12.38 3.77
CA PRO A 130 12.13 -13.50 3.03
C PRO A 130 11.88 -13.36 1.51
N SER A 131 11.05 -12.39 1.08
CA SER A 131 10.81 -12.04 -0.33
C SER A 131 11.75 -10.95 -0.86
N GLY A 132 12.49 -10.24 -0.01
CA GLY A 132 13.29 -9.05 -0.35
C GLY A 132 14.60 -9.31 -1.11
N GLY A 133 14.93 -10.56 -1.41
CA GLY A 133 16.17 -10.92 -2.11
C GLY A 133 17.41 -10.81 -1.22
N PRO A 134 18.58 -10.39 -1.76
CA PRO A 134 19.82 -10.26 -0.99
C PRO A 134 19.68 -9.36 0.25
N GLU A 135 20.53 -9.56 1.26
CA GLU A 135 20.49 -8.83 2.54
C GLU A 135 20.29 -7.30 2.41
N ALA A 136 20.93 -6.68 1.42
CA ALA A 136 20.86 -5.24 1.18
C ALA A 136 19.45 -4.71 0.87
N ASN A 137 18.53 -5.58 0.41
CA ASN A 137 17.17 -5.21 0.00
C ASN A 137 16.09 -5.83 0.89
N LYS A 138 16.44 -6.51 1.98
CA LYS A 138 15.46 -7.12 2.89
C LYS A 138 14.49 -6.13 3.53
N LEU A 139 14.84 -4.86 3.57
CA LEU A 139 13.96 -3.80 4.09
C LEU A 139 13.32 -2.98 2.96
N ALA A 140 13.54 -3.37 1.71
CA ALA A 140 12.88 -2.82 0.53
C ALA A 140 11.55 -3.50 0.33
N PHE A 141 10.48 -2.76 0.64
CA PHE A 141 9.13 -3.25 0.48
C PHE A 141 8.45 -2.56 -0.69
N ASP A 142 7.77 -3.36 -1.49
CA ASP A 142 6.89 -2.88 -2.53
C ASP A 142 5.45 -2.90 -2.01
N LEU A 143 4.77 -1.78 -2.25
CA LEU A 143 3.36 -1.65 -1.93
C LEU A 143 2.53 -2.26 -3.05
N LEU A 144 1.56 -3.08 -2.69
CA LEU A 144 0.64 -3.76 -3.58
C LEU A 144 -0.80 -3.41 -3.20
N HIS A 145 -1.74 -3.75 -4.08
CA HIS A 145 -3.17 -3.56 -3.87
C HIS A 145 -3.89 -4.89 -4.00
N ASP A 146 -4.74 -5.22 -3.04
CA ASP A 146 -5.61 -6.38 -3.13
C ASP A 146 -6.86 -5.99 -3.91
N SER A 147 -6.96 -6.46 -5.15
CA SER A 147 -8.11 -6.18 -5.99
C SER A 147 -9.33 -7.00 -5.59
N GLY A 148 -9.17 -8.08 -4.81
CA GLY A 148 -10.22 -9.06 -4.52
C GLY A 148 -10.78 -9.72 -5.79
N ASN A 149 -11.16 -10.99 -5.72
CA ASN A 149 -12.20 -11.45 -6.65
C ASN A 149 -13.51 -10.81 -6.18
N SER A 150 -14.26 -10.25 -7.12
CA SER A 150 -15.39 -9.32 -6.94
C SER A 150 -16.62 -9.84 -6.17
N GLU A 151 -16.51 -10.81 -5.27
CA GLU A 151 -17.68 -11.51 -4.71
C GLU A 151 -18.03 -11.21 -3.26
N ASN A 152 -17.23 -10.49 -2.47
CA ASN A 152 -17.63 -10.18 -1.08
C ASN A 152 -17.26 -8.76 -0.65
N THR A 153 -18.10 -7.80 -1.01
CA THR A 153 -18.26 -6.59 -0.18
C THR A 153 -19.74 -6.42 0.14
N ALA A 154 -20.05 -6.13 1.41
CA ALA A 154 -21.41 -5.92 1.91
C ALA A 154 -22.17 -4.75 1.24
N SER A 155 -21.52 -4.03 0.32
CA SER A 155 -22.04 -2.87 -0.41
C SER A 155 -22.36 -3.14 -1.88
N GLY A 156 -22.15 -4.36 -2.40
CA GLY A 156 -22.46 -4.70 -3.80
C GLY A 156 -21.67 -3.90 -4.85
N GLN A 157 -20.61 -3.19 -4.42
CA GLN A 157 -19.74 -2.44 -5.33
C GLN A 157 -18.62 -3.35 -5.82
N ILE A 158 -18.61 -3.57 -7.14
CA ILE A 158 -17.53 -4.26 -7.85
C ILE A 158 -16.25 -3.41 -7.69
N ARG A 159 -15.38 -3.79 -6.75
CA ARG A 159 -14.05 -3.17 -6.53
C ARG A 159 -13.02 -3.73 -7.51
N VAL A 160 -13.32 -3.77 -8.81
CA VAL A 160 -12.35 -4.30 -9.80
C VAL A 160 -11.23 -3.28 -9.96
N SER A 161 -10.15 -3.54 -9.23
CA SER A 161 -8.90 -2.80 -9.23
C SER A 161 -7.89 -3.49 -10.15
N GLU A 162 -8.35 -3.94 -11.33
CA GLU A 162 -7.48 -4.59 -12.31
C GLU A 162 -6.47 -3.58 -12.87
N GLY A 163 -5.20 -3.98 -12.84
CA GLY A 163 -4.12 -3.30 -13.54
C GLY A 163 -3.43 -2.16 -12.80
N ILE A 164 -3.75 -1.83 -11.55
CA ILE A 164 -3.10 -0.71 -10.82
C ILE A 164 -1.57 -0.82 -10.94
N VAL A 165 -0.95 0.28 -11.34
CA VAL A 165 0.51 0.41 -11.41
C VAL A 165 1.00 1.15 -10.17
N PHE A 166 2.05 0.63 -9.55
CA PHE A 166 2.70 1.24 -8.40
C PHE A 166 4.05 1.82 -8.80
N THR A 167 4.29 3.09 -8.46
CA THR A 167 5.55 3.79 -8.73
C THR A 167 6.22 4.17 -7.40
N LYS A 168 7.31 3.48 -7.05
CA LYS A 168 8.13 3.83 -5.88
C LYS A 168 9.10 4.96 -6.25
N THR A 169 8.85 6.17 -5.78
CA THR A 169 9.57 7.38 -6.23
C THR A 169 10.94 7.56 -5.56
N ASN A 170 11.24 6.80 -4.51
CA ASN A 170 12.53 6.85 -3.80
C ASN A 170 13.31 5.53 -3.79
N ALA A 171 13.13 4.68 -4.79
CA ALA A 171 13.77 3.36 -4.83
C ALA A 171 15.30 3.41 -4.64
N ALA A 172 15.99 4.39 -5.24
CA ALA A 172 17.45 4.54 -5.15
C ALA A 172 17.94 5.12 -3.81
N ASP A 173 17.11 5.89 -3.10
CA ASP A 173 17.49 6.66 -1.91
C ASP A 173 17.02 6.01 -0.60
N THR A 174 16.32 4.88 -0.68
CA THR A 174 15.76 4.24 0.51
C THR A 174 16.90 3.66 1.35
N LYS A 175 17.15 4.26 2.54
CA LYS A 175 18.15 3.77 3.50
C LYS A 175 17.55 2.67 4.36
N TRP A 176 18.26 1.54 4.45
CA TRP A 176 17.77 0.28 5.01
C TRP A 176 18.08 0.13 6.50
N THR A 177 17.59 1.06 7.32
CA THR A 177 17.73 0.96 8.78
C THR A 177 16.37 0.89 9.43
N VAL A 178 16.25 0.05 10.47
CA VAL A 178 15.08 0.04 11.35
C VAL A 178 15.37 0.98 12.52
N ALA A 179 14.55 2.00 12.68
CA ALA A 179 14.64 2.91 13.83
C ALA A 179 14.04 2.25 15.07
N GLU A 180 14.57 2.55 16.26
CA GLU A 180 13.95 2.06 17.49
C GLU A 180 12.61 2.78 17.74
N ASN A 181 12.60 4.11 17.58
CA ASN A 181 11.39 4.91 17.73
C ASN A 181 10.89 5.49 16.40
N CYS A 182 9.59 5.42 16.15
CA CYS A 182 8.96 5.98 14.96
C CYS A 182 9.10 7.50 14.84
N LYS A 183 9.39 8.22 15.92
CA LYS A 183 9.67 9.67 15.90
C LYS A 183 11.01 10.01 15.23
N GLU A 184 11.91 9.04 15.08
CA GLU A 184 13.19 9.22 14.39
C GLU A 184 13.03 9.21 12.87
N LEU A 185 11.89 8.73 12.36
CA LEU A 185 11.58 8.75 10.93
C LEU A 185 11.28 10.18 10.46
N THR A 186 11.73 10.50 9.24
CA THR A 186 11.49 11.81 8.63
C THR A 186 10.24 11.76 7.75
N PHE A 187 9.14 12.35 8.24
CA PHE A 187 7.84 12.37 7.54
C PHE A 187 7.60 13.62 6.66
N LYS A 188 8.60 14.48 6.49
CA LYS A 188 8.48 15.68 5.64
C LYS A 188 8.50 15.29 4.17
#